data_AF-A0AAD9TDD2-F1
#
_entry.id   AF-A0AAD9TDD2-F1
#
_cell.length_a   1.000
_cell.length_b   1.000
_cell.length_c   1.000
_cell.angle_alpha   90.00
_cell.angle_beta   90.00
_cell.angle_gamma   90.00
#
_symmetry.space_group_name_H-M   'P 1'
#
loop_
_entity.id
_entity.type
_entity.pdbx_description
1 polymer ?
#
loop_
_entity_poly.entity_id
_entity_poly.type
_entity_poly.pdbx_seq_one_letter_code
_entity_poly.pdbx_strand_id
1 'polypeptide(L)'
;MDNGDGIAVGWLGHPIFRDKEGRELFVRRMPTFFETFPVVLVDGDGIVRADVPFRRAESKYSVEQVGVTVEFYGGELNGVSYSDPATVKKYARRAQLGEIFELDRATLKSDGVFRSSPREPYSEMFFAGIDPDLDAQVEFGAFQKLGDPTTRRQVV
;
A
#
# COMPACT_ATOMS: atom_id res chain seq x y z
N MET A 1 -3.92 -9.35 -3.30
CA MET A 1 -4.09 -7.98 -2.77
C MET A 1 -5.36 -7.93 -1.94
N ASP A 2 -6.50 -8.28 -2.52
CA ASP A 2 -7.84 -8.17 -1.88
C ASP A 2 -7.99 -8.94 -0.55
N ASN A 3 -7.32 -10.09 -0.39
CA ASN A 3 -7.25 -10.82 0.89
C ASN A 3 -6.48 -10.08 1.99
N GLY A 4 -5.73 -9.04 1.62
CA GLY A 4 -4.95 -8.20 2.50
C GLY A 4 -5.77 -7.02 3.01
N ASP A 5 -5.83 -5.95 2.23
CA ASP A 5 -6.50 -4.69 2.59
C ASP A 5 -8.02 -4.70 2.38
N GLY A 6 -8.51 -5.45 1.38
CA GLY A 6 -9.94 -5.60 1.09
C GLY A 6 -10.28 -5.34 -0.37
N ILE A 7 -11.55 -5.54 -0.74
CA ILE A 7 -12.05 -5.21 -2.08
C ILE A 7 -12.41 -3.73 -2.12
N ALA A 8 -11.87 -2.98 -3.08
CA ALA A 8 -12.21 -1.56 -3.23
C ALA A 8 -13.63 -1.37 -3.75
N VAL A 9 -14.45 -0.61 -3.01
CA VAL A 9 -15.85 -0.34 -3.31
C VAL A 9 -16.02 1.01 -3.99
N GLY A 10 -15.40 2.05 -3.43
CA GLY A 10 -15.58 3.42 -3.90
C GLY A 10 -14.48 4.36 -3.44
N TRP A 11 -14.30 5.46 -4.15
CA TRP A 11 -13.40 6.54 -3.74
C TRP A 11 -14.13 7.49 -2.79
N LEU A 12 -13.54 7.72 -1.61
CA LEU A 12 -14.15 8.56 -0.57
C LEU A 12 -14.00 10.05 -0.87
N GLY A 13 -13.12 10.43 -1.78
CA GLY A 13 -12.80 11.82 -2.11
C GLY A 13 -11.39 12.23 -1.70
N HIS A 14 -10.95 13.37 -2.20
CA HIS A 14 -9.64 13.94 -1.88
C HIS A 14 -9.72 14.70 -0.55
N PRO A 15 -8.96 14.28 0.49
CA PRO A 15 -8.95 14.97 1.78
C PRO A 15 -8.02 16.18 1.76
N ILE A 16 -8.55 17.35 2.08
CA ILE A 16 -7.78 18.57 2.32
C ILE A 16 -7.76 18.82 3.83
N PHE A 17 -6.56 18.84 4.41
CA PHE A 17 -6.38 19.16 5.83
C PHE A 17 -6.11 20.65 5.98
N ARG A 18 -6.73 21.30 6.97
CA ARG A 18 -6.49 22.69 7.28
C ARG A 18 -6.25 22.89 8.76
N ASP A 19 -5.35 23.80 9.12
CA ASP A 19 -5.24 24.24 10.51
C ASP A 19 -6.32 25.29 10.86
N LYS A 20 -6.34 25.73 12.12
CA LYS A 20 -7.21 26.82 12.60
C LYS A 20 -7.02 28.16 11.86
N GLU A 21 -5.87 28.38 11.23
CA GLU A 21 -5.54 29.58 10.45
C GLU A 21 -5.99 29.43 8.99
N GLY A 22 -6.56 28.28 8.61
CA GLY A 22 -7.01 27.98 7.26
C GLY A 22 -5.89 27.57 6.31
N ARG A 23 -4.66 27.38 6.79
CA ARG A 23 -3.54 26.92 5.97
C ARG A 23 -3.72 25.47 5.61
N GLU A 24 -3.52 25.16 4.34
CA GLU A 24 -3.53 23.79 3.85
C GLU A 24 -2.32 23.01 4.37
N LEU A 25 -2.60 21.80 4.84
CA LEU A 25 -1.62 20.87 5.36
C LEU A 25 -1.60 19.59 4.53
N PHE A 26 -0.39 19.06 4.31
CA PHE A 26 -0.13 17.84 3.56
C PHE A 26 0.35 16.75 4.50
N VAL A 27 -0.24 15.56 4.37
CA VAL A 27 0.22 14.38 5.12
C VAL A 27 1.46 13.81 4.45
N ARG A 28 2.53 13.60 5.23
CA ARG A 28 3.75 12.96 4.72
C ARG A 28 3.45 11.50 4.36
N ARG A 29 3.65 11.14 3.09
CA ARG A 29 3.44 9.76 2.60
C ARG A 29 4.45 8.78 3.19
N MET A 30 4.02 7.54 3.40
CA MET A 30 4.89 6.45 3.82
C MET A 30 5.83 6.04 2.68
N PRO A 31 7.15 6.07 2.87
CA PRO A 31 8.09 5.49 1.91
C PRO A 31 7.98 3.96 1.89
N THR A 32 8.37 3.34 0.78
CA THR A 32 8.21 1.89 0.52
C THR A 32 8.96 0.98 1.49
N PHE A 33 10.03 1.47 2.13
CA PHE A 33 10.85 0.67 3.06
C PHE A 33 10.20 0.46 4.45
N PHE A 34 9.24 1.31 4.83
CA PHE A 34 8.71 1.31 6.19
C PHE A 34 7.45 0.46 6.31
N GLU A 35 7.42 -0.45 7.29
CA GLU A 35 6.19 -1.15 7.70
C GLU A 35 5.25 -0.26 8.52
N THR A 36 5.83 0.64 9.32
CA THR A 36 5.10 1.63 10.11
C THR A 36 5.77 2.99 9.97
N PHE A 37 4.97 4.04 9.89
CA PHE A 37 5.47 5.40 9.70
C PHE A 37 4.58 6.41 10.43
N PRO A 38 5.16 7.44 11.09
CA PRO A 38 4.41 8.38 11.91
C PRO A 38 3.54 9.30 11.05
N VAL A 39 2.44 9.77 11.64
CA VAL A 39 1.57 10.74 11.01
C VAL A 39 2.10 12.14 11.29
N VAL A 40 2.60 12.79 10.23
CA VAL A 40 3.11 14.16 10.26
C VAL A 40 2.43 14.97 9.17
N LEU A 41 1.95 16.15 9.54
CA LEU A 41 1.34 17.12 8.64
C LEU A 41 2.27 18.31 8.47
N VAL A 42 2.58 18.62 7.22
CA VAL A 42 3.46 19.72 6.81
C VAL A 42 2.69 20.77 6.03
N ASP A 43 3.11 22.03 6.07
CA ASP A 43 2.60 23.05 5.15
C ASP A 43 3.27 22.97 3.76
N GLY A 44 2.93 23.90 2.87
CA GLY A 44 3.50 23.98 1.52
C GLY A 44 5.01 24.25 1.49
N ASP A 45 5.59 24.77 2.58
CA ASP A 45 7.02 25.01 2.72
C ASP A 45 7.76 23.80 3.34
N GLY A 46 7.03 22.73 3.67
CA GLY A 46 7.57 21.53 4.32
C GLY A 46 7.79 21.68 5.83
N ILE A 47 7.26 22.74 6.46
CA ILE A 47 7.36 22.96 7.90
C ILE A 47 6.28 22.11 8.60
N VAL A 48 6.66 21.40 9.65
CA VAL A 48 5.73 20.60 10.45
C VAL A 48 4.77 21.51 11.21
N ARG A 49 3.47 21.28 11.01
CA ARG A 49 2.40 22.05 11.67
C ARG A 49 1.53 21.22 12.59
N ALA A 50 1.37 19.92 12.30
CA ALA A 50 0.64 19.03 13.19
C ALA A 50 1.20 17.60 13.13
N ASP A 51 1.02 16.84 14.20
CA ASP A 51 1.39 15.44 14.30
C ASP A 51 0.42 14.63 15.18
N VAL A 52 0.59 13.32 15.15
CA VAL A 52 -0.02 12.42 16.14
C VAL A 52 1.08 11.98 17.11
N PRO A 53 1.16 12.60 18.30
CA PRO A 53 2.28 12.37 19.21
C PRO A 53 2.23 10.96 19.79
N PHE A 54 3.40 10.31 19.87
CA PHE A 54 3.54 9.04 20.57
C PHE A 54 3.44 9.23 22.09
N ARG A 55 4.14 10.23 22.64
CA ARG A 55 4.03 10.65 24.05
C ARG A 55 3.20 11.91 24.16
N ARG A 56 2.08 11.84 24.87
CA ARG A 56 1.15 12.97 25.01
C ARG A 56 1.62 14.06 25.97
N ALA A 57 2.53 13.75 26.89
CA ALA A 57 2.93 14.65 27.98
C ALA A 57 3.62 15.94 27.51
N GLU A 58 4.31 15.92 26.37
CA GLU A 58 5.08 17.06 25.84
C GLU A 58 4.62 17.45 24.43
N SER A 59 3.39 17.07 24.05
CA SER A 59 2.85 17.37 22.73
C SER A 59 2.61 18.87 22.56
N LYS A 60 3.16 19.43 21.49
CA LYS A 60 2.95 20.83 21.05
C LYS A 60 2.23 20.95 19.71
N TYR A 61 2.22 19.88 18.92
CA TYR A 61 1.70 19.85 17.55
C TYR A 61 0.52 18.88 17.41
N SER A 62 -0.14 18.51 18.51
CA SER A 62 -1.27 17.58 18.38
C SER A 62 -2.40 18.19 17.54
N VAL A 63 -3.06 17.34 16.77
CA VAL A 63 -4.28 17.66 16.02
C VAL A 63 -5.29 18.45 16.87
N GLU A 64 -5.46 18.09 18.15
CA GLU A 64 -6.33 18.80 19.09
C GLU A 64 -5.88 20.23 19.41
N GLN A 65 -4.58 20.45 19.62
CA GLN A 65 -4.04 21.76 19.98
C GLN A 65 -3.99 22.70 18.78
N VAL A 66 -3.66 22.16 17.61
CA VAL A 66 -3.57 22.92 16.36
C VAL A 66 -4.96 23.20 15.78
N GLY A 67 -5.96 22.36 16.10
CA GLY A 67 -7.33 22.50 15.64
C GLY A 67 -7.46 22.11 14.16
N VAL A 68 -6.84 21.00 13.76
CA VAL A 68 -6.85 20.57 12.35
C VAL A 68 -8.23 20.02 11.98
N THR A 69 -8.74 20.48 10.85
CA THR A 69 -9.95 19.96 10.21
C THR A 69 -9.60 19.22 8.93
N VAL A 70 -10.51 18.35 8.48
CA VAL A 70 -10.42 17.69 7.17
C VAL A 70 -11.69 17.95 6.38
N GLU A 71 -11.55 18.31 5.12
CA GLU A 71 -12.64 18.55 4.17
C GLU A 71 -12.43 17.69 2.93
N PHE A 72 -13.48 17.04 2.44
CA PHE A 72 -13.39 16.14 1.29
C PHE A 72 -13.95 16.77 0.02
N TYR A 73 -13.23 16.59 -1.08
CA TYR A 73 -13.63 17.04 -2.41
C TYR A 73 -13.72 15.86 -3.38
N GLY A 74 -14.87 15.73 -4.03
CA GLY A 74 -15.19 14.58 -4.89
C GLY A 74 -15.46 13.30 -4.10
N GLY A 75 -15.73 12.22 -4.83
CA GLY A 75 -16.03 10.92 -4.24
C GLY A 75 -17.32 10.90 -3.41
N GLU A 76 -17.41 9.90 -2.53
CA GLU A 76 -18.58 9.67 -1.68
C GLU A 76 -18.78 10.75 -0.60
N LEU A 77 -17.69 11.29 -0.03
CA LEU A 77 -17.75 12.27 1.05
C LEU A 77 -17.65 13.73 0.55
N ASN A 78 -18.01 13.98 -0.71
CA ASN A 78 -17.88 15.31 -1.30
C ASN A 78 -18.60 16.41 -0.48
N GLY A 79 -17.87 17.47 -0.13
CA GLY A 79 -18.38 18.60 0.64
C GLY A 79 -18.56 18.34 2.14
N VAL A 80 -18.12 17.17 2.63
CA VAL A 80 -18.19 16.84 4.06
C VAL A 80 -16.91 17.31 4.76
N SER A 81 -17.09 18.07 5.84
CA SER A 81 -16.02 18.52 6.72
C SER A 81 -16.11 17.89 8.10
N TYR A 82 -14.99 17.42 8.63
CA TYR A 82 -14.87 16.92 10.00
C TYR A 82 -13.89 17.76 10.82
N SER A 83 -14.31 18.09 12.04
CA SER A 83 -13.49 18.77 13.05
C SER A 83 -13.18 17.89 14.26
N ASP A 84 -13.83 16.72 14.38
CA ASP A 84 -13.60 15.78 15.47
C ASP A 84 -12.16 15.21 15.40
N PRO A 85 -11.34 15.37 16.45
CA PRO A 85 -9.94 14.96 16.40
C PRO A 85 -9.72 13.47 16.15
N ALA A 86 -10.62 12.60 16.63
CA ALA A 86 -10.48 11.16 16.42
C ALA A 86 -10.69 10.80 14.94
N THR A 87 -11.68 11.43 14.32
CA THR A 87 -12.03 11.27 12.90
C THR A 87 -10.95 11.86 11.99
N VAL A 88 -10.45 13.06 12.31
CA VAL A 88 -9.34 13.69 11.57
C VAL A 88 -8.09 12.80 11.61
N LYS A 89 -7.72 12.26 12.79
CA LYS A 89 -6.60 11.32 12.93
C LYS A 89 -6.81 10.01 12.17
N LYS A 90 -8.05 9.52 12.09
CA LYS A 90 -8.38 8.32 11.29
C LYS A 90 -8.08 8.60 9.81
N TYR A 91 -8.55 9.71 9.26
CA TYR A 91 -8.33 10.04 7.86
C TYR A 91 -6.88 10.42 7.56
N ALA A 92 -6.19 11.12 8.47
CA ALA A 92 -4.76 11.43 8.31
C ALA A 92 -3.90 10.15 8.19
N ARG A 93 -4.16 9.12 9.01
CA ARG A 93 -3.48 7.81 8.91
C ARG A 93 -3.71 7.13 7.56
N ARG A 94 -4.92 7.23 7.02
CA ARG A 94 -5.26 6.65 5.70
C ARG A 94 -4.64 7.45 4.56
N ALA A 95 -4.65 8.77 4.67
CA ALA A 95 -3.98 9.68 3.75
C ALA A 95 -2.45 9.55 3.77
N GLN A 96 -1.87 8.78 4.68
CA GLN A 96 -0.44 8.46 4.62
C GLN A 96 -0.10 7.49 3.47
N LEU A 97 -1.07 6.65 3.09
CA LEU A 97 -0.90 5.58 2.10
C LEU A 97 -1.24 6.01 0.67
N GLY A 98 -2.08 7.02 0.51
CA GLY A 98 -2.55 7.40 -0.82
C GLY A 98 -3.89 8.12 -0.78
N GLU A 99 -4.59 8.04 -1.90
CA GLU A 99 -6.01 8.33 -1.97
C GLU A 99 -6.80 7.35 -1.09
N ILE A 100 -7.94 7.81 -0.59
CA ILE A 100 -8.73 7.05 0.39
C ILE A 100 -9.89 6.35 -0.32
N PHE A 101 -9.98 5.04 -0.16
CA PHE A 101 -11.05 4.19 -0.72
C PHE A 101 -11.85 3.50 0.36
N GLU A 102 -13.13 3.27 0.13
CA GLU A 102 -13.90 2.32 0.91
C GLU A 102 -13.48 0.88 0.54
N LEU A 103 -13.21 0.05 1.55
CA LEU A 103 -12.76 -1.33 1.36
C LEU A 103 -13.73 -2.29 2.06
N ASP A 104 -14.30 -3.24 1.31
CA ASP A 104 -15.02 -4.37 1.87
C ASP A 104 -14.04 -5.46 2.29
N ARG A 105 -14.01 -5.72 3.59
CA ARG A 105 -13.18 -6.76 4.22
C ARG A 105 -13.98 -7.99 4.63
N ALA A 106 -15.31 -7.92 4.62
CA ALA A 106 -16.17 -8.99 5.11
C ALA A 106 -16.24 -10.16 4.12
N THR A 107 -16.30 -9.85 2.81
CA THR A 107 -16.43 -10.85 1.75
C THR A 107 -15.28 -11.86 1.74
N LEU A 108 -14.03 -11.39 1.89
CA LEU A 108 -12.83 -12.25 1.84
C LEU A 108 -12.19 -12.49 3.21
N LYS A 109 -12.77 -11.96 4.29
CA LYS A 109 -12.18 -11.96 5.65
C LYS A 109 -10.74 -11.40 5.65
N SER A 110 -10.55 -10.28 4.96
CA SER A 110 -9.23 -9.71 4.71
C SER A 110 -8.54 -9.28 6.01
N ASP A 111 -7.27 -9.66 6.18
CA ASP A 111 -6.52 -9.57 7.43
C ASP A 111 -5.99 -8.14 7.75
N GLY A 112 -5.92 -7.27 6.75
CA GLY A 112 -5.44 -5.89 6.84
C GLY A 112 -3.95 -5.73 6.52
N VAL A 113 -3.30 -6.76 5.99
CA VAL A 113 -1.86 -6.75 5.66
C VAL A 113 -1.64 -6.68 4.15
N PHE A 114 -0.79 -5.77 3.69
CA PHE A 114 -0.50 -5.63 2.26
C PHE A 114 0.12 -6.89 1.66
N ARG A 115 -0.18 -7.13 0.37
CA ARG A 115 0.32 -8.28 -0.41
C ARG A 115 0.98 -7.77 -1.69
N SER A 116 1.96 -8.51 -2.19
CA SER A 116 2.66 -8.24 -3.44
C SER A 116 1.76 -8.36 -4.67
N SER A 117 2.21 -7.76 -5.76
CA SER A 117 1.52 -7.77 -7.06
C SER A 117 1.99 -8.89 -7.96
N PRO A 118 1.12 -9.44 -8.83
CA PRO A 118 1.55 -10.28 -9.95
C PRO A 118 2.53 -9.60 -10.92
N ARG A 119 2.77 -8.28 -10.80
CA ARG A 119 3.85 -7.61 -11.53
C ARG A 119 5.26 -7.92 -10.99
N GLU A 120 5.39 -8.19 -9.69
CA GLU A 120 6.67 -8.56 -9.07
C GLU A 120 7.21 -9.95 -9.46
N PRO A 121 6.42 -11.04 -9.61
CA PRO A 121 6.96 -12.35 -9.96
C PRO A 121 7.65 -12.44 -11.34
N TYR A 122 7.46 -11.47 -12.24
CA TYR A 122 8.20 -11.44 -13.50
C TYR A 122 9.68 -11.01 -13.38
N SER A 123 10.11 -10.48 -12.22
CA SER A 123 11.54 -10.25 -11.98
C SER A 123 12.27 -11.44 -11.34
N GLU A 124 11.56 -12.47 -10.86
CA GLU A 124 12.15 -13.64 -10.18
C GLU A 124 11.85 -15.00 -10.81
N MET A 125 10.94 -15.07 -11.81
CA MET A 125 10.69 -16.29 -12.59
C MET A 125 11.79 -16.56 -13.63
N PHE A 126 12.99 -16.89 -13.16
CA PHE A 126 13.93 -17.76 -13.87
C PHE A 126 14.66 -18.75 -12.94
N PHE A 127 14.36 -18.76 -11.64
CA PHE A 127 15.07 -19.58 -10.64
C PHE A 127 14.17 -20.50 -9.81
N ALA A 128 12.97 -20.84 -10.29
CA ALA A 128 12.24 -21.98 -9.75
C ALA A 128 12.73 -23.26 -10.45
N GLY A 129 13.88 -23.75 -10.00
CA GLY A 129 14.37 -25.14 -10.09
C GLY A 129 14.10 -25.94 -11.37
N ILE A 130 15.18 -26.32 -12.07
CA ILE A 130 15.16 -27.44 -13.02
C ILE A 130 14.67 -28.69 -12.27
N ASP A 131 13.79 -29.48 -12.89
CA ASP A 131 13.29 -30.75 -12.37
C ASP A 131 14.48 -31.63 -11.90
N PRO A 132 14.52 -32.07 -10.63
CA PRO A 132 15.63 -32.89 -10.12
C PRO A 132 15.72 -34.27 -10.80
N ASP A 133 14.70 -34.72 -11.53
CA ASP A 133 14.70 -36.00 -12.27
C ASP A 133 15.08 -35.83 -13.77
N LEU A 134 15.67 -34.69 -14.16
CA LEU A 134 16.03 -34.39 -15.56
C LEU A 134 17.34 -35.05 -16.04
N ASP A 135 17.64 -36.29 -15.64
CA ASP A 135 18.94 -36.92 -15.94
C ASP A 135 19.09 -37.37 -17.40
N ALA A 136 17.99 -37.71 -18.09
CA ALA A 136 18.07 -38.30 -19.43
C ALA A 136 18.26 -37.27 -20.56
N GLN A 137 17.83 -36.01 -20.39
CA GLN A 137 17.83 -35.01 -21.47
C GLN A 137 19.15 -34.24 -21.64
N VAL A 138 20.11 -34.42 -20.73
CA VAL A 138 21.40 -33.72 -20.74
C VAL A 138 22.55 -34.53 -21.36
N GLU A 139 22.31 -35.79 -21.75
CA GLU A 139 23.30 -36.60 -22.46
C GLU A 139 23.46 -36.17 -23.93
N PHE A 140 24.68 -35.76 -24.30
CA PHE A 140 25.02 -35.37 -25.67
C PHE A 140 24.77 -36.51 -26.66
N GLY A 141 23.82 -36.32 -27.57
CA GLY A 141 23.54 -37.25 -28.67
C GLY A 141 22.50 -38.34 -28.38
N ALA A 142 21.82 -38.31 -27.22
CA ALA A 142 20.78 -39.28 -26.86
C ALA A 142 19.46 -39.11 -27.67
N PHE A 143 19.16 -37.89 -28.10
CA PHE A 143 17.95 -37.55 -28.86
C PHE A 143 18.30 -36.93 -30.21
N GLN A 144 17.44 -37.14 -31.21
CA GLN A 144 17.59 -36.48 -32.51
C GLN A 144 17.26 -34.97 -32.43
N LYS A 145 16.44 -34.57 -31.46
CA LYS A 145 16.02 -33.19 -31.23
C LYS A 145 16.11 -32.83 -29.74
N LEU A 146 16.75 -31.71 -29.44
CA LEU A 146 16.91 -31.22 -28.07
C LEU A 146 15.54 -30.89 -27.44
N GLY A 147 15.27 -31.42 -26.25
CA GLY A 147 14.04 -31.16 -25.48
C GLY A 147 12.80 -31.98 -25.89
N ASP A 148 12.93 -32.96 -26.79
CA ASP A 148 11.81 -33.82 -27.21
C ASP A 148 12.03 -35.30 -26.80
N PRO A 149 11.35 -35.79 -25.75
CA PRO A 149 11.55 -37.14 -25.22
C PRO A 149 11.09 -38.26 -26.17
N THR A 150 10.31 -37.94 -27.21
CA THR A 150 9.83 -38.94 -28.18
C THR A 150 10.85 -39.27 -29.26
N THR A 151 11.97 -38.54 -29.34
CA THR A 151 12.98 -38.65 -30.40
C THR A 151 14.27 -39.36 -29.97
N ARG A 152 14.17 -40.31 -29.03
CA ARG A 152 15.33 -41.07 -28.53
C ARG A 152 15.95 -41.89 -29.66
N ARG A 153 17.26 -41.81 -29.85
CA ARG A 153 17.96 -42.62 -30.85
C ARG A 153 17.93 -44.10 -30.42
N GLN A 154 17.47 -44.99 -31.31
CA GLN A 154 17.64 -46.43 -31.12
C GLN A 154 19.10 -46.79 -31.40
N VAL A 155 19.73 -47.45 -30.44
CA VAL A 155 21.09 -48.01 -30.60
C VAL A 155 20.96 -49.25 -31.49
N VAL A 156 21.73 -49.29 -32.58
CA VAL A 156 21.97 -50.52 -33.36
C VAL A 156 23.08 -51.30 -32.67
#